data_AF-X1PK75-F1
#
_entry.id   AF-X1PK75-F1
#
_cell.length_a   1.000
_cell.length_b   1.000
_cell.length_c   1.000
_cell.angle_alpha   90.00
_cell.angle_beta   90.00
_cell.angle_gamma   90.00
#
_symmetry.space_group_name_H-M   'P 1'
#
loop_
_entity.id
_entity.type
_entity.pdbx_description
1 polymer ?
#
loop_
_entity_poly.entity_id
_entity_poly.type
_entity_poly.pdbx_seq_one_letter_code
_entity_poly.pdbx_strand_id
1 'polypeptide(L)'
;MKPYLFSIARWELRAIPDELNQWIFGRQEKIDDEIRVVTEYFSATKRINTLKSEIEAANTGNGESDLASLEAELSRLQERKMALEDTVERIIEKQITETLAQQGIFNPIDKYIRLKVNFPPVNFELEKPPHLLVISPRDRIESMREITLRQNISLEEIED
;
A
#
# COMPACT_ATOMS: atom_id res chain seq x y z
N MET A 1 16.00 17.33 -12.28
CA MET A 1 15.76 16.29 -11.24
C MET A 1 15.80 14.94 -11.94
N LYS A 2 16.52 13.94 -11.40
CA LYS A 2 16.60 12.61 -12.03
C LYS A 2 15.20 11.97 -12.04
N PRO A 3 14.63 11.60 -13.21
CA PRO A 3 13.21 11.27 -13.32
C PRO A 3 12.82 9.95 -12.63
N TYR A 4 13.79 9.08 -12.31
CA TYR A 4 13.54 7.72 -11.80
C TYR A 4 13.51 7.59 -10.27
N LEU A 5 13.87 8.65 -9.53
CA LEU A 5 13.89 8.61 -8.08
C LEU A 5 12.47 8.69 -7.50
N PHE A 6 12.20 7.85 -6.51
CA PHE A 6 11.02 7.98 -5.66
C PHE A 6 11.23 9.14 -4.67
N SER A 7 10.19 9.95 -4.45
CA SER A 7 10.25 11.10 -3.54
C SER A 7 9.11 11.01 -2.55
N ILE A 8 9.45 10.71 -1.29
CA ILE A 8 8.51 10.60 -0.18
C ILE A 8 7.76 11.92 0.01
N ALA A 9 8.46 13.06 0.06
CA ALA A 9 7.84 14.38 0.22
C ALA A 9 6.83 14.71 -0.90
N ARG A 10 7.06 14.25 -2.14
CA ARG A 10 6.11 14.44 -3.24
C ARG A 10 4.88 13.54 -3.09
N TRP A 11 5.07 12.32 -2.60
CA TRP A 11 3.98 11.39 -2.31
C TRP A 11 3.10 11.94 -1.16
N GLU A 12 3.72 12.36 -0.05
CA GLU A 12 3.03 12.97 1.10
C GLU A 12 2.20 14.20 0.70
N LEU A 13 2.75 15.09 -0.14
CA LEU A 13 2.02 16.26 -0.63
C LEU A 13 0.82 15.94 -1.53
N ARG A 14 0.76 14.75 -2.12
CA ARG A 14 -0.41 14.30 -2.90
C ARG A 14 -1.43 13.61 -2.00
N ALA A 15 -0.97 12.75 -1.10
CA ALA A 15 -1.83 11.94 -0.24
C ALA A 15 -2.49 12.78 0.88
N ILE A 16 -1.72 13.62 1.56
CA ILE A 16 -2.18 14.33 2.77
C ILE A 16 -3.33 15.35 2.51
N PRO A 17 -3.32 16.22 1.48
CA PRO A 17 -4.29 17.32 1.42
C PRO A 17 -5.73 16.94 1.07
N ASP A 18 -5.99 15.88 0.29
CA ASP A 18 -7.37 15.49 -0.10
C ASP A 18 -8.17 14.88 1.07
N GLU A 19 -7.49 14.31 2.07
CA GLU A 19 -8.13 13.63 3.21
C GLU A 19 -8.36 14.50 4.45
N LEU A 20 -7.66 15.64 4.57
CA LEU A 20 -7.85 16.57 5.70
C LEU A 20 -9.30 17.08 5.83
N ASN A 21 -10.06 17.12 4.74
CA ASN A 21 -11.47 17.51 4.78
C ASN A 21 -12.37 16.41 5.35
N GLN A 22 -12.09 15.12 5.09
CA GLN A 22 -12.82 14.01 5.68
C GLN A 22 -12.47 13.83 7.17
N TRP A 23 -11.22 14.10 7.53
CA TRP A 23 -10.71 14.05 8.91
C TRP A 23 -11.46 14.98 9.89
N ILE A 24 -11.91 16.15 9.42
CA ILE A 24 -12.62 17.15 10.24
C ILE A 24 -14.13 16.86 10.35
N PHE A 25 -14.73 16.16 9.36
CA PHE A 25 -16.19 16.06 9.21
C PHE A 25 -16.74 14.61 9.13
N GLY A 26 -15.88 13.59 9.20
CA GLY A 26 -16.24 12.19 8.97
C GLY A 26 -17.15 11.61 10.05
N ARG A 27 -18.44 11.48 9.75
CA ARG A 27 -19.37 10.64 10.52
C ARG A 27 -19.03 9.18 10.26
N GLN A 28 -18.42 8.52 11.25
CA GLN A 28 -17.97 7.14 11.13
C GLN A 28 -19.15 6.16 11.14
N GLU A 29 -19.33 5.40 10.07
CA GLU A 29 -20.14 4.19 10.08
C GLU A 29 -19.43 3.10 10.86
N LYS A 30 -20.15 2.47 11.80
CA LYS A 30 -19.65 1.27 12.48
C LYS A 30 -19.70 0.11 11.51
N ILE A 31 -18.53 -0.43 11.17
CA ILE A 31 -18.42 -1.72 10.49
C ILE A 31 -18.49 -2.80 11.58
N ASP A 32 -19.43 -3.73 11.45
CA ASP A 32 -19.73 -4.74 12.48
C ASP A 32 -18.60 -5.78 12.66
N ASP A 33 -17.75 -5.99 11.63
CA ASP A 33 -16.62 -6.92 11.68
C ASP A 33 -15.41 -6.40 10.88
N GLU A 34 -14.75 -5.37 11.42
CA GLU A 34 -13.55 -4.75 10.82
C GLU A 34 -12.43 -5.77 10.59
N ILE A 35 -12.19 -6.68 11.55
CA ILE A 35 -11.11 -7.66 11.49
C ILE A 35 -11.30 -8.62 10.32
N ARG A 36 -12.53 -9.11 10.11
CA ARG A 36 -12.84 -10.00 8.99
C ARG A 36 -12.59 -9.34 7.65
N VAL A 37 -13.00 -8.07 7.48
CA VAL A 37 -12.81 -7.31 6.23
C VAL A 37 -11.32 -7.16 5.90
N VAL A 38 -10.51 -6.76 6.89
CA VAL A 38 -9.05 -6.63 6.72
C VAL A 38 -8.41 -7.99 6.40
N THR A 39 -8.80 -9.04 7.12
CA THR A 39 -8.26 -10.39 6.91
C THR A 39 -8.64 -10.95 5.54
N GLU A 40 -9.85 -10.67 5.05
CA GLU A 40 -10.31 -11.07 3.73
C GLU A 40 -9.47 -10.42 2.62
N TYR A 41 -9.20 -9.12 2.72
CA TYR A 41 -8.36 -8.39 1.77
C TYR A 41 -6.94 -8.97 1.68
N PHE A 42 -6.28 -9.21 2.83
CA PHE A 42 -4.93 -9.77 2.82
C PHE A 42 -4.90 -11.23 2.36
N SER A 43 -5.96 -12.00 2.64
CA SER A 43 -6.11 -13.37 2.13
C SER A 43 -6.28 -13.39 0.61
N ALA A 44 -7.10 -12.49 0.06
CA ALA A 44 -7.27 -12.31 -1.38
C ALA A 44 -5.94 -11.90 -2.04
N THR A 45 -5.22 -10.95 -1.44
CA THR A 45 -3.88 -10.51 -1.92
C THR A 45 -2.89 -11.67 -1.96
N LYS A 46 -2.85 -12.50 -0.91
CA LYS A 46 -2.00 -13.70 -0.88
C LYS A 46 -2.36 -14.67 -2.00
N ARG A 47 -3.64 -14.96 -2.20
CA ARG A 47 -4.12 -15.89 -3.25
C ARG A 47 -3.82 -15.35 -4.65
N ILE A 48 -3.99 -14.05 -4.89
CA ILE A 48 -3.61 -13.37 -6.15
C ILE A 48 -2.13 -13.60 -6.44
N ASN A 49 -1.25 -13.41 -5.46
CA ASN A 49 0.19 -13.60 -5.66
C ASN A 49 0.54 -15.06 -5.96
N THR A 50 -0.09 -16.02 -5.27
CA THR A 50 0.09 -17.45 -5.56
C THR A 50 -0.37 -17.81 -6.98
N LEU A 51 -1.57 -17.36 -7.39
CA LEU A 51 -2.09 -17.61 -8.74
C LEU A 51 -1.22 -17.01 -9.83
N LYS A 52 -0.66 -15.81 -9.62
CA LYS A 52 0.28 -15.20 -10.58
C LYS A 52 1.52 -16.07 -10.79
N SER A 53 2.11 -16.57 -9.71
CA SER A 53 3.25 -17.48 -9.81
C SER A 53 2.90 -18.82 -10.47
N GLU A 54 1.70 -19.35 -10.22
CA GLU A 54 1.20 -20.56 -10.89
C GLU A 54 1.01 -20.35 -12.40
N ILE A 55 0.45 -19.21 -12.81
CA ILE A 55 0.27 -18.84 -14.22
C ILE A 55 1.62 -18.63 -14.90
N GLU A 56 2.57 -17.95 -14.27
CA GLU A 56 3.93 -17.78 -14.77
C GLU A 56 4.63 -19.12 -14.99
N ALA A 57 4.49 -20.07 -14.05
CA ALA A 57 5.02 -21.41 -14.20
C ALA A 57 4.30 -22.21 -15.30
N ALA A 58 2.97 -22.13 -15.36
CA ALA A 58 2.17 -22.83 -16.36
C ALA A 58 2.38 -22.31 -17.78
N ASN A 59 2.68 -21.02 -17.98
CA ASN A 59 3.05 -20.46 -19.29
C ASN A 59 4.35 -21.06 -19.88
N THR A 60 5.18 -21.71 -19.06
CA THR A 60 6.36 -22.45 -19.53
C THR A 60 6.06 -23.92 -19.87
N GLY A 61 4.87 -24.41 -19.54
CA GLY A 61 4.38 -25.77 -19.79
C GLY A 61 3.15 -25.79 -20.71
N ASN A 62 2.96 -26.86 -21.47
CA ASN A 62 1.98 -26.93 -22.58
C ASN A 62 0.51 -27.14 -22.13
N GLY A 63 0.06 -26.50 -21.03
CA GLY A 63 -1.22 -26.73 -20.36
C GLY A 63 -2.26 -25.62 -20.57
N GLU A 64 -2.77 -25.47 -21.79
CA GLU A 64 -3.63 -24.34 -22.22
C GLU A 64 -5.02 -24.30 -21.54
N SER A 65 -5.59 -25.45 -21.16
CA SER A 65 -6.93 -25.52 -20.55
C SER A 65 -6.97 -25.12 -19.07
N ASP A 66 -5.88 -25.31 -18.33
CA ASP A 66 -5.81 -24.94 -16.91
C ASP A 66 -5.54 -23.44 -16.74
N LEU A 67 -4.82 -22.83 -17.68
CA LEU A 67 -4.49 -21.40 -17.69
C LEU A 67 -5.73 -20.50 -17.69
N ALA A 68 -6.70 -20.75 -18.58
CA ALA A 68 -7.91 -19.93 -18.67
C ALA A 68 -8.74 -19.92 -17.37
N SER A 69 -8.76 -21.05 -16.64
CA SER A 69 -9.43 -21.14 -15.34
C SER A 69 -8.70 -20.34 -14.27
N LEU A 70 -7.36 -20.39 -14.25
CA LEU A 70 -6.54 -19.64 -13.30
C LEU A 70 -6.64 -18.12 -13.54
N GLU A 71 -6.66 -17.69 -14.81
CA GLU A 71 -6.83 -16.28 -15.18
C GLU A 71 -8.21 -15.74 -14.79
N ALA A 72 -9.26 -16.54 -14.92
CA ALA A 72 -10.61 -16.18 -14.48
C ALA A 72 -10.69 -16.05 -12.94
N GLU A 73 -10.06 -16.97 -12.19
CA GLU A 73 -9.97 -16.88 -10.72
C GLU A 73 -9.17 -15.64 -10.28
N LEU A 74 -8.05 -15.37 -10.94
CA LEU A 74 -7.21 -14.20 -10.69
C LEU A 74 -8.01 -12.90 -10.86
N SER A 75 -8.72 -12.76 -11.98
CA SER A 75 -9.52 -11.57 -12.30
C SER A 75 -10.60 -11.33 -11.23
N ARG A 76 -11.32 -12.39 -10.84
CA ARG A 76 -12.35 -12.31 -9.79
C ARG A 76 -11.77 -11.87 -8.44
N LEU A 77 -10.60 -12.39 -8.06
CA LEU A 77 -9.95 -12.01 -6.81
C LEU A 77 -9.44 -10.56 -6.85
N GLN A 78 -8.95 -10.10 -8.01
CA GLN A 78 -8.54 -8.71 -8.19
C GLN A 78 -9.72 -7.74 -8.04
N GLU A 79 -10.87 -8.05 -8.64
CA GLU A 79 -12.09 -7.27 -8.44
C GLU A 79 -12.51 -7.24 -6.98
N ARG A 80 -12.45 -8.39 -6.29
CA ARG A 80 -12.77 -8.46 -4.86
C ARG A 80 -11.80 -7.65 -4.01
N LYS A 81 -10.49 -7.69 -4.32
CA LYS A 81 -9.47 -6.88 -3.65
C LYS A 81 -9.78 -5.39 -3.82
N MET A 82 -10.00 -4.93 -5.05
CA MET A 82 -10.31 -3.52 -5.34
C MET A 82 -11.57 -3.05 -4.61
N ALA A 83 -12.61 -3.88 -4.55
CA ALA A 83 -13.84 -3.54 -3.84
C ALA A 83 -13.67 -3.40 -2.32
N LEU A 84 -12.63 -4.00 -1.74
CA LEU A 84 -12.34 -3.96 -0.30
C LEU A 84 -11.29 -2.91 0.08
N GLU A 85 -10.51 -2.41 -0.88
CA GLU A 85 -9.32 -1.57 -0.69
C GLU A 85 -9.62 -0.32 0.15
N ASP A 86 -10.48 0.59 -0.36
CA ASP A 86 -10.88 1.82 0.33
C ASP A 86 -11.45 1.56 1.74
N THR A 87 -12.17 0.43 1.90
CA THR A 87 -12.76 0.07 3.20
C THR A 87 -11.69 -0.34 4.20
N VAL A 88 -10.72 -1.14 3.76
CA VAL A 88 -9.59 -1.60 4.59
C VAL A 88 -8.69 -0.43 4.96
N GLU A 89 -8.40 0.45 4.01
CA GLU A 89 -7.61 1.66 4.25
C GLU A 89 -8.23 2.52 5.36
N ARG A 90 -9.52 2.83 5.24
CA ARG A 90 -10.28 3.58 6.25
C ARG A 90 -10.32 2.89 7.61
N ILE A 91 -10.44 1.56 7.65
CA ILE A 91 -10.40 0.79 8.90
C ILE A 91 -9.04 0.98 9.58
N ILE A 92 -7.95 0.81 8.84
CA ILE A 92 -6.59 0.89 9.39
C ILE A 92 -6.26 2.33 9.80
N GLU A 93 -6.60 3.33 8.98
CA GLU A 93 -6.45 4.76 9.29
C GLU A 93 -7.13 5.11 10.62
N LYS A 94 -8.38 4.65 10.80
CA LYS A 94 -9.13 4.81 12.04
C LYS A 94 -8.42 4.15 13.22
N GLN A 95 -8.00 2.89 13.08
CA GLN A 95 -7.34 2.15 14.16
C GLN A 95 -6.02 2.82 14.58
N ILE A 96 -5.24 3.34 13.63
CA ILE A 96 -4.03 4.11 13.90
C ILE A 96 -4.39 5.40 14.66
N THR A 97 -5.38 6.15 14.17
CA THR A 97 -5.80 7.42 14.77
C THR A 97 -6.32 7.23 16.21
N GLU A 98 -7.15 6.21 16.44
CA GLU A 98 -7.63 5.87 17.78
C GLU A 98 -6.48 5.44 18.71
N THR A 99 -5.52 4.67 18.19
CA THR A 99 -4.33 4.27 18.96
C THR A 99 -3.49 5.49 19.35
N LEU A 100 -3.23 6.42 18.42
CA LEU A 100 -2.50 7.67 18.73
C LEU A 100 -3.20 8.47 19.84
N ALA A 101 -4.52 8.62 19.74
CA ALA A 101 -5.31 9.31 20.77
C ALA A 101 -5.27 8.60 22.12
N GLN A 102 -5.33 7.27 22.15
CA GLN A 102 -5.20 6.46 23.37
C GLN A 102 -3.80 6.59 24.01
N GLN A 103 -2.75 6.71 23.20
CA GLN A 103 -1.38 6.96 23.66
C GLN A 103 -1.13 8.42 24.06
N GLY A 104 -2.13 9.30 23.95
CA GLY A 104 -1.99 10.72 24.29
C GLY A 104 -1.17 11.53 23.28
N ILE A 105 -0.98 11.01 22.07
CA ILE A 105 -0.21 11.65 21.01
C ILE A 105 -1.17 12.58 20.24
N PHE A 106 -0.97 13.87 20.42
CA PHE A 106 -1.76 14.93 19.79
C PHE A 106 -0.86 16.08 19.33
N ASN A 107 -1.45 17.10 18.70
CA ASN A 107 -0.72 18.24 18.20
C ASN A 107 -0.07 19.02 19.37
N PRO A 108 1.23 19.36 19.28
CA PRO A 108 1.88 20.20 20.29
C PRO A 108 1.16 21.53 20.55
N ILE A 109 0.41 22.05 19.56
CA ILE A 109 -0.34 23.30 19.67
C ILE A 109 -1.52 23.21 20.64
N ASP A 110 -2.00 22.00 20.96
CA ASP A 110 -3.16 21.77 21.83
C ASP A 110 -2.97 22.39 23.22
N LYS A 111 -1.71 22.50 23.68
CA LYS A 111 -1.32 23.19 24.91
C LYS A 111 -1.70 24.68 24.91
N TYR A 112 -1.78 25.31 23.74
CA TYR A 112 -2.09 26.72 23.57
C TYR A 112 -3.56 26.97 23.22
N ILE A 113 -4.17 26.08 22.42
CA ILE A 113 -5.54 26.27 21.93
C ILE A 113 -6.61 25.55 22.76
N ARG A 114 -6.21 24.75 23.76
CA ARG A 114 -7.10 23.95 24.65
C ARG A 114 -8.07 23.02 23.89
N LEU A 115 -7.77 22.72 22.64
CA LEU A 115 -8.48 21.78 21.80
C LEU A 115 -7.52 20.64 21.51
N LYS A 116 -7.97 19.39 21.67
CA LYS A 116 -7.17 18.22 21.28
C LYS A 116 -7.32 18.00 19.79
N VAL A 117 -6.25 18.20 19.05
CA VAL A 117 -6.19 17.96 17.61
C VAL A 117 -5.31 16.75 17.39
N ASN A 118 -5.85 15.72 16.74
CA ASN A 118 -5.07 14.53 16.40
C ASN A 118 -3.84 14.96 15.59
N PHE A 119 -2.67 14.42 15.92
CA PHE A 119 -1.44 14.66 15.18
C PHE A 119 -0.47 13.51 15.44
N PRO A 120 0.25 12.99 14.43
CA PRO A 120 0.24 13.42 13.02
C PRO A 120 -1.12 13.19 12.34
N PRO A 121 -1.45 13.95 11.27
CA PRO A 121 -2.56 13.57 10.40
C PRO A 121 -2.23 12.18 9.81
N VAL A 122 -3.19 11.26 9.90
CA VAL A 122 -3.03 9.90 9.39
C VAL A 122 -3.77 9.83 8.07
N ASN A 123 -3.02 9.58 6.99
CA ASN A 123 -3.55 9.06 5.73
C ASN A 123 -2.90 7.67 5.58
N PHE A 124 -3.72 6.64 5.35
CA PHE A 124 -3.22 5.30 5.12
C PHE A 124 -3.65 4.78 3.74
N GLU A 125 -2.67 4.45 2.91
CA GLU A 125 -2.86 3.98 1.53
C GLU A 125 -2.12 2.65 1.31
N LEU A 126 -2.76 1.69 0.63
CA LEU A 126 -2.25 0.36 0.33
C LEU A 126 -1.64 0.30 -1.07
N GLU A 127 -0.45 0.87 -1.21
CA GLU A 127 0.30 0.84 -2.48
C GLU A 127 1.35 -0.28 -2.54
N LYS A 128 1.79 -0.60 -3.77
CA LYS A 128 2.96 -1.46 -3.95
C LYS A 128 4.22 -0.75 -3.43
N PRO A 129 5.19 -1.46 -2.85
CA PRO A 129 6.44 -0.82 -2.44
C PRO A 129 7.25 -0.33 -3.65
N PRO A 130 8.03 0.75 -3.52
CA PRO A 130 8.94 1.20 -4.57
C PRO A 130 10.05 0.17 -4.83
N HIS A 131 10.63 0.22 -6.03
CA HIS A 131 11.81 -0.58 -6.37
C HIS A 131 13.05 -0.05 -5.64
N LEU A 132 14.01 -0.94 -5.36
CA LEU A 132 15.26 -0.59 -4.68
C LEU A 132 16.46 -0.93 -5.56
N LEU A 133 17.20 0.08 -6.00
CA LEU A 133 18.50 -0.11 -6.66
C LEU A 133 19.58 -0.23 -5.59
N VAL A 134 20.19 -1.40 -5.51
CA VAL A 134 21.32 -1.69 -4.62
C VAL A 134 22.61 -1.69 -5.43
N ILE A 135 23.56 -0.83 -5.06
CA ILE A 135 24.90 -0.78 -5.66
C ILE A 135 25.85 -1.56 -4.76
N SER A 136 26.46 -2.61 -5.31
CA SER A 136 27.40 -3.49 -4.61
C SER A 136 28.78 -3.51 -5.30
N PRO A 137 29.88 -3.67 -4.55
CA PRO A 137 31.17 -4.04 -5.12
C PRO A 137 31.04 -5.37 -5.87
N ARG A 138 31.91 -5.58 -6.87
CA ARG A 138 31.91 -6.83 -7.66
C ARG A 138 32.56 -7.99 -6.89
N ASP A 139 33.46 -7.67 -5.98
CA ASP A 139 34.33 -8.61 -5.25
C ASP A 139 33.72 -9.12 -3.94
N ARG A 140 32.62 -8.53 -3.46
CA ARG A 140 31.93 -8.92 -2.23
C ARG A 140 30.47 -8.47 -2.24
N ILE A 141 29.62 -9.22 -1.53
CA ILE A 141 28.21 -8.86 -1.33
C ILE A 141 28.14 -7.78 -0.23
N GLU A 142 28.00 -6.52 -0.62
CA GLU A 142 27.91 -5.38 0.29
C GLU A 142 27.03 -4.28 -0.34
N SER A 143 26.08 -3.70 0.41
CA SER A 143 25.29 -2.55 -0.06
C SER A 143 26.04 -1.24 0.14
N MET A 144 26.75 -0.74 -0.88
CA MET A 144 27.42 0.57 -0.82
C MET A 144 26.44 1.74 -0.92
N ARG A 145 25.36 1.56 -1.67
CA ARG A 145 24.33 2.58 -1.84
C ARG A 145 22.99 1.93 -2.19
N GLU A 146 21.95 2.42 -1.57
CA GLU A 146 20.57 2.04 -1.84
C GLU A 146 19.81 3.26 -2.37
N ILE A 147 19.13 3.10 -3.49
CA ILE A 147 18.39 4.18 -4.14
C ILE A 147 16.97 3.70 -4.39
N THR A 148 16.00 4.39 -3.80
CA THR A 148 14.59 4.11 -4.02
C THR A 148 14.14 4.66 -5.38
N LEU A 149 13.62 3.76 -6.20
CA LEU A 149 13.17 4.01 -7.57
C LEU A 149 11.65 4.01 -7.64
N ARG A 150 11.10 4.64 -8.69
CA ARG A 150 9.66 4.60 -8.95
C ARG A 150 9.19 3.18 -9.25
N GLN A 151 7.94 2.89 -8.89
CA GLN A 151 7.30 1.59 -9.09
C GLN A 151 7.05 1.25 -10.57
N ASN A 152 6.92 2.27 -11.42
CA ASN A 152 6.47 2.13 -12.81
C ASN A 152 7.59 2.23 -13.85
N ILE A 153 8.81 1.84 -13.48
CA ILE A 153 9.93 1.72 -14.43
C ILE A 153 9.77 0.38 -15.16
N SER A 154 9.76 0.40 -16.49
CA SER A 154 9.66 -0.84 -17.28
C SER A 154 10.96 -1.64 -17.20
N LEU A 155 10.91 -2.95 -17.50
CA LEU A 155 12.13 -3.77 -17.60
C LEU A 155 13.06 -3.23 -18.68
N GLU A 156 12.52 -2.78 -19.80
CA GLU A 156 13.27 -2.14 -20.89
C GLU A 156 14.04 -0.90 -20.38
N GLU A 157 13.40 -0.05 -19.56
CA GLU A 157 14.05 1.11 -18.93
C GLU A 157 15.07 0.75 -17.83
N ILE A 158 15.03 -0.48 -17.31
CA ILE A 158 16.01 -1.00 -16.33
C ILE A 158 17.23 -1.59 -17.04
N GLU A 159 17.02 -2.17 -18.23
CA GLU A 159 18.04 -2.86 -19.02
C GLU A 159 18.88 -1.92 -19.90
N ASP A 160 18.35 -0.73 -20.24
CA ASP A 160 19.06 0.38 -20.92
C ASP A 160 19.93 1.24 -19.97
#